data_AF-A0AAW1VWB1-F1
#
_entry.id   AF-A0AAW1VWB1-F1
#
_cell.length_a   1.000
_cell.length_b   1.000
_cell.length_c   1.000
_cell.angle_alpha   90.00
_cell.angle_beta   90.00
_cell.angle_gamma   90.00
#
_symmetry.space_group_name_H-M   'P 1'
#
loop_
_entity.id
_entity.type
_entity.pdbx_description
1 polymer ?
#
loop_
_entity_poly.entity_id
_entity_poly.type
_entity_poly.pdbx_seq_one_letter_code
_entity_poly.pdbx_strand_id
1 'polypeptide(L)'
;MGRGRKRPRKSPETSVRKNGEEGFLGNQNKGRRIVESSNWHQCQRNDRRIWGKGRKVVRCSMCKHKQYCIACIQKWYPQTSEDAITEACPVCLGNCNCKACLRLDLPVKNLTKRMNLHISKDEEIEHSKYLLHALLPFLKRLNDDQLRNGDGG
;
A
#
# COMPACT_ATOMS: atom_id res chain seq x y z
N MET A 1 -34.26 -0.36 49.71
CA MET A 1 -33.08 -0.24 48.85
C MET A 1 -32.32 -1.56 48.85
N GLY A 2 -31.95 -2.08 47.67
CA GLY A 2 -30.91 -3.10 47.44
C GLY A 2 -31.11 -4.53 47.94
N ARG A 3 -31.68 -5.42 47.11
CA ARG A 3 -31.53 -6.88 47.26
C ARG A 3 -30.19 -7.32 46.68
N GLY A 4 -29.24 -7.67 47.54
CA GLY A 4 -28.08 -8.46 47.16
C GLY A 4 -28.42 -9.96 47.19
N ARG A 5 -28.19 -10.69 46.10
CA ARG A 5 -28.12 -12.17 46.11
C ARG A 5 -27.01 -12.67 45.17
N LYS A 6 -26.25 -13.61 45.72
CA LYS A 6 -24.95 -14.15 45.29
C LYS A 6 -25.05 -15.01 44.02
N ARG A 7 -23.95 -15.07 43.26
CA ARG A 7 -23.65 -16.06 42.20
C ARG A 7 -23.73 -17.50 42.74
N PRO A 8 -24.17 -18.47 41.94
CA PRO A 8 -23.70 -19.84 42.04
C PRO A 8 -22.73 -20.18 40.88
N ARG A 9 -21.59 -20.77 41.24
CA ARG A 9 -20.72 -21.53 40.34
C ARG A 9 -21.39 -22.87 40.02
N LYS A 10 -21.30 -23.35 38.77
CA LYS A 10 -21.30 -24.78 38.46
C LYS A 10 -20.21 -25.10 37.42
N SER A 11 -19.57 -26.22 37.71
CA SER A 11 -18.34 -26.80 37.15
C SER A 11 -18.66 -27.67 35.90
N PRO A 12 -17.64 -28.29 35.26
CA PRO A 12 -17.66 -28.70 33.86
C PRO A 12 -17.91 -30.20 33.66
N GLU A 13 -18.74 -30.55 32.69
CA GLU A 13 -18.93 -31.91 32.13
C GLU A 13 -19.53 -31.70 30.72
N THR A 14 -19.29 -32.44 29.64
CA THR A 14 -18.57 -33.67 29.28
C THR A 14 -18.58 -33.70 27.72
N SER A 15 -17.48 -34.07 27.07
CA SER A 15 -17.32 -35.29 26.24
C SER A 15 -17.92 -35.32 24.82
N VAL A 16 -17.15 -35.99 23.95
CA VAL A 16 -17.51 -36.67 22.68
C VAL A 16 -17.47 -35.88 21.36
N ARG A 17 -16.62 -36.43 20.47
CA ARG A 17 -16.44 -36.14 19.04
C ARG A 17 -17.62 -36.67 18.21
N LYS A 18 -18.04 -35.96 17.16
CA LYS A 18 -18.48 -36.57 15.88
C LYS A 18 -18.13 -35.66 14.70
N ASN A 19 -17.50 -36.26 13.70
CA ASN A 19 -17.29 -35.71 12.36
C ASN A 19 -18.62 -35.64 11.61
N GLY A 20 -18.77 -34.61 10.76
CA GLY A 20 -19.81 -34.50 9.75
C GLY A 20 -19.35 -33.51 8.69
N GLU A 21 -19.02 -34.03 7.52
CA GLU A 21 -18.68 -33.27 6.32
C GLU A 21 -19.96 -32.69 5.72
N GLU A 22 -20.08 -31.37 5.65
CA GLU A 22 -20.95 -30.72 4.66
C GLU A 22 -20.28 -29.43 4.17
N GLY A 23 -20.01 -29.40 2.86
CA GLY A 23 -19.36 -28.28 2.20
C GLY A 23 -20.26 -27.05 2.15
N PHE A 24 -19.66 -25.88 2.39
CA PHE A 24 -20.23 -24.62 1.94
C PHE A 24 -19.11 -23.71 1.47
N LEU A 25 -19.01 -23.55 0.14
CA LEU A 25 -18.21 -22.54 -0.54
C LEU A 25 -18.74 -21.15 -0.18
N GLY A 26 -18.37 -20.67 1.01
CA GLY A 26 -18.62 -19.30 1.46
C GLY A 26 -17.50 -18.39 0.99
N ASN A 27 -17.61 -17.88 -0.23
CA ASN A 27 -16.77 -16.80 -0.76
C ASN A 27 -16.93 -15.55 0.13
N GLN A 28 -16.09 -15.41 1.15
CA GLN A 28 -16.07 -14.26 2.03
C GLN A 28 -15.35 -13.10 1.32
N ASN A 29 -16.00 -12.57 0.30
CA ASN A 29 -15.77 -11.20 -0.16
C ASN A 29 -16.27 -10.27 0.95
N LYS A 30 -15.51 -10.21 2.06
CA LYS A 30 -15.70 -9.20 3.10
C LYS A 30 -15.27 -7.89 2.47
N GLY A 31 -16.24 -7.25 1.79
CA GLY A 31 -16.18 -5.86 1.38
C GLY A 31 -15.67 -5.08 2.57
N ARG A 32 -14.40 -4.71 2.49
CA ARG A 32 -13.70 -3.99 3.55
C ARG A 32 -14.48 -2.70 3.71
N ARG A 33 -15.29 -2.58 4.78
CA ARG A 33 -15.92 -1.31 5.14
C ARG A 33 -14.80 -0.28 5.14
N ILE A 34 -14.81 0.59 4.14
CA ILE A 34 -13.83 1.66 4.02
C ILE A 34 -14.21 2.63 5.14
N VAL A 35 -13.67 2.38 6.33
CA VAL A 35 -13.68 3.37 7.39
C VAL A 35 -13.05 4.62 6.78
N GLU A 36 -13.85 5.69 6.69
CA GLU A 36 -13.40 7.03 6.36
C GLU A 36 -12.47 7.50 7.47
N SER A 37 -11.24 7.01 7.43
CA SER A 37 -10.21 7.44 8.35
C SER A 37 -9.80 8.84 7.92
N SER A 38 -10.23 9.83 8.70
CA SER A 38 -9.74 11.22 8.61
C SER A 38 -8.25 11.36 8.95
N ASN A 39 -7.52 10.24 9.07
CA ASN A 39 -6.11 10.22 9.41
C ASN A 39 -5.27 10.41 8.14
N TRP A 40 -4.22 11.23 8.24
CA TRP A 40 -3.28 11.43 7.14
C TRP A 40 -2.61 10.11 6.77
N HIS A 41 -2.58 9.79 5.49
CA HIS A 41 -2.22 8.46 5.03
C HIS A 41 -0.81 8.02 5.49
N GLN A 42 0.19 8.89 5.29
CA GLN A 42 1.58 8.56 5.57
C GLN A 42 1.93 8.70 7.04
N CYS A 43 1.56 9.83 7.64
CA CYS A 43 2.06 10.18 8.97
C CYS A 43 1.11 9.67 10.08
N GLN A 44 -0.13 9.25 9.77
CA GLN A 44 -1.19 8.73 10.66
C GLN A 44 -1.48 9.54 11.94
N ARG A 45 -0.80 10.67 12.13
CA ARG A 45 -0.99 11.60 13.24
C ARG A 45 -2.33 12.28 13.05
N ASN A 46 -3.22 12.10 14.01
CA ASN A 46 -4.47 12.86 14.08
C ASN A 46 -4.42 13.95 15.17
N ASP A 47 -3.28 14.10 15.83
CA ASP A 47 -3.15 14.99 16.97
C ASP A 47 -2.98 16.45 16.52
N ARG A 48 -4.13 17.12 16.33
CA ARG A 48 -4.21 18.55 16.06
C ARG A 48 -3.68 19.40 17.22
N ARG A 49 -3.45 18.83 18.42
CA ARG A 49 -2.96 19.58 19.59
C ARG A 49 -1.46 19.87 19.54
N ILE A 50 -0.67 19.03 18.88
CA ILE A 50 0.81 19.17 18.87
C ILE A 50 1.30 20.13 17.77
N TRP A 51 0.58 20.26 16.65
CA TRP A 51 1.04 21.02 15.46
C TRP A 51 0.09 22.12 14.99
N GLY A 52 -0.77 22.60 15.89
CA GLY A 52 -1.66 23.73 15.62
C GLY A 52 -2.69 23.47 14.52
N LYS A 53 -3.64 24.41 14.42
CA LYS A 53 -4.81 24.39 13.52
C LYS A 53 -4.46 24.59 12.03
N GLY A 54 -3.23 24.31 11.59
CA GLY A 54 -2.66 24.92 10.37
C GLY A 54 -1.82 24.02 9.47
N ARG A 55 -1.79 22.70 9.66
CA ARG A 55 -1.04 21.84 8.73
C ARG A 55 -1.80 21.75 7.40
N LYS A 56 -1.31 22.44 6.36
CA LYS A 56 -1.85 22.35 5.00
C LYS A 56 -1.83 20.88 4.56
N VAL A 57 -2.97 20.43 4.05
CA VAL A 57 -3.20 19.06 3.59
C VAL A 57 -3.65 19.08 2.15
N VAL A 58 -3.24 18.04 1.43
CA VAL A 58 -3.61 17.80 0.05
C VAL A 58 -4.45 16.53 0.01
N ARG A 59 -5.63 16.61 -0.60
CA ARG A 59 -6.57 15.49 -0.73
C ARG A 59 -6.61 15.03 -2.19
N CYS A 60 -6.50 13.73 -2.38
CA CYS A 60 -6.64 13.10 -3.69
C CYS A 60 -8.06 13.29 -4.23
N SER A 61 -8.21 13.81 -5.45
CA SER A 61 -9.47 13.96 -6.16
C SER A 61 -9.95 12.63 -6.75
N MET A 62 -9.02 11.79 -7.24
CA MET A 62 -9.36 10.47 -7.80
C MET A 62 -9.99 9.52 -6.78
N CYS A 63 -9.43 9.39 -5.58
CA CYS A 63 -10.00 8.48 -4.58
C CYS A 63 -10.75 9.19 -3.45
N LYS A 64 -10.62 10.50 -3.25
CA LYS A 64 -11.32 11.31 -2.22
C LYS A 64 -11.09 10.91 -0.75
N HIS A 65 -10.53 9.73 -0.49
CA HIS A 65 -10.31 9.17 0.84
C HIS A 65 -8.88 9.33 1.35
N LYS A 66 -7.90 9.62 0.48
CA LYS A 66 -6.49 9.75 0.87
C LYS A 66 -6.09 11.20 0.95
N GLN A 67 -5.40 11.54 2.03
CA GLN A 67 -4.91 12.88 2.30
C GLN A 67 -3.50 12.83 2.89
N TYR A 68 -2.67 13.79 2.48
CA TYR A 68 -1.27 13.90 2.84
C TYR A 68 -1.03 15.31 3.39
N CYS A 69 -0.20 15.43 4.44
CA CYS A 69 0.28 16.75 4.82
C CYS A 69 1.51 17.11 3.97
N ILE A 70 1.74 18.42 3.78
CA ILE A 70 2.88 18.91 2.97
C ILE A 70 4.21 18.31 3.40
N ALA A 71 4.47 18.22 4.70
CA ALA A 71 5.72 17.63 5.18
C ALA A 71 5.89 16.15 4.77
N CYS A 72 4.81 15.35 4.72
CA CYS A 72 4.94 13.99 4.21
C CYS A 72 5.18 14.01 2.69
N ILE A 73 4.58 14.95 1.94
CA ILE A 73 4.82 15.10 0.48
C ILE A 73 6.27 15.47 0.22
N GLN A 74 6.77 16.56 0.81
CA GLN A 74 8.15 17.02 0.64
C GLN A 74 9.19 15.98 1.04
N LYS A 75 8.94 15.22 2.12
CA LYS A 75 9.87 14.20 2.60
C LYS A 75 9.92 12.97 1.70
N TRP A 76 8.76 12.51 1.22
CA TRP A 76 8.64 11.20 0.56
C TRP A 76 8.49 11.29 -0.96
N TYR A 77 8.15 12.46 -1.49
CA TYR A 77 7.85 12.75 -2.88
C TYR A 77 8.36 14.14 -3.28
N PRO A 78 9.67 14.42 -3.17
CA PRO A 78 10.24 15.76 -3.39
C PRO A 78 10.06 16.28 -4.81
N GLN A 79 9.90 15.39 -5.79
CA GLN A 79 9.68 15.71 -7.20
C GLN A 79 8.19 15.82 -7.58
N THR A 80 7.28 15.60 -6.64
CA THR A 80 5.84 15.62 -6.91
C THR A 80 5.21 16.89 -6.33
N SER A 81 4.51 17.65 -7.17
CA SER A 81 3.80 18.84 -6.74
C SER A 81 2.55 18.50 -5.91
N GLU A 82 2.08 19.46 -5.12
CA GLU A 82 0.81 19.32 -4.39
C GLU A 82 -0.38 19.09 -5.35
N ASP A 83 -0.36 19.75 -6.52
CA ASP A 83 -1.40 19.59 -7.53
C ASP A 83 -1.40 18.18 -8.11
N ALA A 84 -0.22 17.61 -8.40
CA ALA A 84 -0.12 16.22 -8.85
C ALA A 84 -0.65 15.22 -7.80
N ILE A 85 -0.43 15.48 -6.50
CA ILE A 85 -1.02 14.67 -5.42
C ILE A 85 -2.55 14.87 -5.33
N THR A 86 -3.03 16.07 -5.64
CA THR A 86 -4.46 16.40 -5.72
C THR A 86 -5.12 15.68 -6.88
N GLU A 87 -4.48 15.60 -8.04
CA GLU A 87 -4.95 14.80 -9.17
C GLU A 87 -4.95 13.32 -8.77
N ALA A 88 -3.78 12.76 -8.45
CA ALA A 88 -3.64 11.34 -8.15
C ALA A 88 -2.63 11.09 -7.02
N CYS A 89 -3.10 10.53 -5.90
CA CYS A 89 -2.20 10.21 -4.80
C CYS A 89 -1.31 8.99 -5.08
N PRO A 90 -0.19 8.85 -4.34
CA PRO A 90 0.73 7.73 -4.50
C PRO A 90 0.12 6.33 -4.37
N VAL A 91 -0.98 6.19 -3.60
CA VAL A 91 -1.70 4.92 -3.51
C VAL A 91 -2.45 4.61 -4.81
N CYS A 92 -3.08 5.62 -5.40
CA CYS A 92 -3.74 5.49 -6.70
C CYS A 92 -2.73 5.24 -7.82
N LEU A 93 -1.58 5.92 -7.74
CA LEU A 93 -0.44 5.73 -8.63
C LEU A 93 0.42 4.50 -8.27
N GLY A 94 0.02 3.66 -7.32
CA GLY A 94 0.75 2.42 -7.03
C GLY A 94 2.20 2.58 -6.56
N ASN A 95 2.66 3.79 -6.28
CA ASN A 95 4.03 4.10 -5.87
C ASN A 95 4.09 4.57 -4.39
N CYS A 96 3.07 4.20 -3.61
CA CYS A 96 3.05 4.57 -2.20
C CYS A 96 4.10 3.80 -1.40
N ASN A 97 4.98 4.54 -0.71
CA ASN A 97 6.07 3.98 0.10
C ASN A 97 5.69 3.72 1.57
N CYS A 98 4.40 3.81 1.90
CA CYS A 98 3.92 3.54 3.24
C CYS A 98 4.10 2.04 3.58
N LYS A 99 4.52 1.70 4.81
CA LYS A 99 4.72 0.29 5.23
C LYS A 99 3.49 -0.59 5.00
N ALA A 100 2.29 -0.04 5.20
CA ALA A 100 1.04 -0.75 4.96
C ALA A 100 0.77 -1.00 3.47
N CYS A 101 1.22 -0.09 2.60
CA CYS A 101 1.01 -0.10 1.16
C CYS A 101 1.98 -1.04 0.47
N LEU A 102 3.24 -1.02 0.90
CA LEU A 102 4.29 -1.93 0.42
C LEU A 102 4.01 -3.40 0.77
N ARG A 103 3.21 -3.66 1.81
CA ARG A 103 2.77 -5.01 2.20
C ARG A 103 1.56 -5.51 1.42
N LEU A 104 0.90 -4.64 0.67
CA LEU A 104 -0.17 -5.06 -0.22
C LEU A 104 0.50 -5.47 -1.52
N ASP A 105 0.60 -6.77 -1.76
CA ASP A 105 1.01 -7.30 -3.06
C ASP A 105 0.00 -6.80 -4.10
N LEU A 106 0.33 -5.68 -4.75
CA LEU A 106 -0.45 -5.10 -5.84
C LEU A 106 0.15 -5.63 -7.13
N PRO A 107 -0.55 -6.52 -7.86
CA PRO A 107 -0.10 -6.95 -9.18
C PRO A 107 0.12 -5.72 -10.08
N VAL A 108 1.27 -5.68 -10.76
CA VAL A 108 1.66 -4.59 -11.68
C VAL A 108 0.56 -4.32 -12.74
N LYS A 109 -0.15 -5.36 -13.17
CA LYS A 109 -1.31 -5.29 -14.09
C LYS A 109 -2.46 -4.41 -13.56
N ASN A 110 -2.62 -4.32 -12.24
CA ASN A 110 -3.62 -3.47 -11.62
C ASN A 110 -3.15 -2.01 -11.54
N LEU A 111 -1.86 -1.73 -11.71
CA LEU A 111 -1.32 -0.37 -11.76
C LEU A 111 -1.56 0.25 -13.13
N THR A 112 -1.18 -0.45 -14.21
CA THR A 112 -1.38 0.02 -15.59
C THR A 112 -2.85 0.29 -15.89
N LYS A 113 -3.74 -0.62 -15.47
CA LYS A 113 -5.20 -0.43 -15.60
C LYS A 113 -5.73 0.76 -14.79
N ARG A 114 -5.24 0.99 -13.57
CA ARG A 114 -5.69 2.13 -12.74
C ARG A 114 -5.19 3.48 -13.22
N MET A 115 -4.03 3.50 -13.88
CA MET A 115 -3.47 4.72 -14.46
C MET A 115 -3.97 5.00 -15.88
N ASN A 116 -4.84 4.15 -16.44
CA ASN A 116 -5.22 4.18 -17.86
C ASN A 116 -4.02 4.29 -18.80
N LEU A 117 -2.88 3.71 -18.41
CA LEU A 117 -1.69 3.65 -19.26
C LEU A 117 -1.95 2.60 -20.34
N HIS A 118 -2.49 3.05 -21.45
CA HIS A 118 -2.64 2.22 -22.65
C HIS A 118 -1.39 2.40 -23.52
N ILE A 119 -0.34 1.66 -23.17
CA ILE A 119 0.88 1.58 -23.97
C ILE A 119 0.64 0.55 -25.06
N SER A 120 0.83 0.93 -26.32
CA SER A 120 0.78 -0.02 -27.43
C SER A 120 1.94 -1.00 -27.35
N LYS A 121 1.82 -2.18 -27.99
CA LYS A 121 2.93 -3.14 -28.04
C LYS A 121 4.19 -2.55 -28.67
N ASP A 122 4.02 -1.67 -29.65
CA ASP A 122 5.14 -1.04 -30.35
C ASP A 122 5.88 -0.05 -29.43
N GLU A 123 5.13 0.78 -28.68
CA GLU A 123 5.71 1.67 -27.66
C GLU A 123 6.39 0.87 -26.54
N GLU A 124 5.85 -0.28 -26.12
CA GLU A 124 6.48 -1.15 -25.12
C GLU A 124 7.83 -1.69 -25.63
N ILE A 125 7.90 -2.10 -26.90
CA ILE A 125 9.13 -2.58 -27.55
C ILE A 125 10.14 -1.45 -27.65
N GLU A 126 9.73 -0.25 -28.08
CA GLU A 126 10.61 0.91 -28.21
C GLU A 126 11.17 1.36 -26.85
N HIS A 127 10.32 1.39 -25.82
CA HIS A 127 10.75 1.70 -24.46
C HIS A 127 11.74 0.66 -23.93
N SER A 128 11.48 -0.62 -24.20
CA SER A 128 12.39 -1.71 -23.84
C SER A 128 13.75 -1.59 -24.53
N LYS A 129 13.77 -1.24 -25.83
CA LYS A 129 15.01 -0.95 -26.56
C LYS A 129 15.78 0.20 -25.94
N TYR A 130 15.10 1.31 -25.65
CA TYR A 130 15.71 2.47 -25.00
C TYR A 130 16.33 2.10 -23.64
N LEU A 131 15.60 1.37 -22.80
CA LEU A 131 16.11 0.90 -21.51
C LEU A 131 17.34 0.01 -21.67
N LEU A 132 17.33 -0.93 -22.62
CA LEU A 132 18.49 -1.76 -22.91
C LEU A 132 19.68 -0.91 -23.34
N HIS A 133 19.50 0.04 -24.26
CA HIS A 133 20.56 0.95 -24.70
C HIS A 133 21.12 1.80 -23.56
N ALA A 134 20.26 2.34 -22.69
CA ALA A 134 20.67 3.14 -21.54
C ALA A 134 21.43 2.32 -20.51
N LEU A 135 21.00 1.08 -20.25
CA LEU A 135 21.58 0.20 -19.23
C LEU A 135 22.84 -0.53 -19.72
N LEU A 136 22.95 -0.83 -21.02
CA LEU A 136 24.06 -1.57 -21.62
C LEU A 136 25.46 -1.11 -21.16
N PRO A 137 25.82 0.19 -21.16
CA PRO A 137 27.14 0.62 -20.71
C PRO A 137 27.40 0.32 -19.23
N PHE A 138 26.36 0.36 -18.38
CA PHE A 138 26.47 0.01 -16.96
C PHE A 138 26.65 -1.49 -16.79
N LEU A 139 25.86 -2.29 -17.52
CA LEU A 139 25.94 -3.75 -17.49
C LEU A 139 27.30 -4.26 -17.96
N LYS A 140 27.89 -3.65 -19.00
CA LYS A 140 29.24 -3.97 -19.47
C LYS A 140 30.30 -3.70 -18.39
N ARG A 141 30.25 -2.54 -17.74
CA ARG A 141 31.17 -2.23 -16.63
C ARG A 141 31.05 -3.23 -15.49
N LEU A 142 29.83 -3.55 -15.07
CA LEU A 142 29.59 -4.54 -14.01
C LEU A 142 30.14 -5.93 -14.38
N ASN A 143 29.95 -6.35 -15.63
CA ASN A 143 30.46 -7.62 -16.13
C ASN A 143 32.00 -7.64 -16.13
N ASP A 144 32.64 -6.56 -16.58
CA ASP A 144 34.10 -6.43 -16.58
C ASP A 144 34.66 -6.42 -15.15
N ASP A 145 33.98 -5.74 -14.21
CA ASP A 145 34.36 -5.71 -12.79
C ASP A 145 34.22 -7.11 -12.14
N GLN A 146 33.20 -7.88 -12.50
CA GLN A 146 33.01 -9.25 -12.01
C GLN A 146 34.08 -10.21 -12.53
N LEU A 147 34.46 -10.09 -13.81
CA LEU A 147 35.53 -10.91 -14.39
C LEU A 147 36.92 -10.55 -13.82
N ARG A 148 37.17 -9.27 -13.56
CA ARG A 148 38.46 -8.80 -12.98
C ARG A 148 38.64 -9.20 -11.51
N ASN A 149 37.55 -9.29 -10.75
CA ASN A 149 37.58 -9.62 -9.32
C ASN A 149 37.25 -11.09 -9.01
N GLY A 150 37.03 -11.93 -10.04
CA GLY A 150 36.64 -13.33 -9.92
C GLY A 150 37.80 -14.35 -9.96
N ASP A 151 38.99 -13.97 -10.42
CA ASP A 151 40.17 -14.85 -10.56
C ASP A 151 41.17 -14.67 -9.40
N GLY A 152 40.68 -14.78 -8.16
CA GLY A 152 41.49 -14.68 -6.94
C GLY A 152 41.01 -15.63 -5.86
N GLY A 153 40.97 -16.93 -6.16
CA GLY A 153 40.71 -18.03 -5.23
C GLY A 153 41.71 -19.15 -5.43
#